data_AF-G0IXI9-F1
#
_entry.id   AF-G0IXI9-F1
#
_cell.length_a   1.000
_cell.length_b   1.000
_cell.length_c   1.000
_cell.angle_alpha   90.00
_cell.angle_beta   90.00
_cell.angle_gamma   90.00
#
_symmetry.space_group_name_H-M   'P 1'
#
loop_
_entity.id
_entity.type
_entity.pdbx_description
1 polymer ?
#
loop_
_entity_poly.entity_id
_entity_poly.type
_entity_poly.pdbx_seq_one_letter_code
_entity_poly.pdbx_strand_id
1 'polypeptide(L)'
;MPGTNFIYTQLLRETCLYTIVGNKLKNKPYYQIGNFFIILGTNKYNVRVIAKRTLRDFWEKHADCEEQLKSWYRETEKSEWKNINELKNDYPSASILKDNPIVYNIKGNNYQLIVKFNFEYQICWIRFIGTHAEYDKIDANNI
;
A
#
# COMPACT_ATOMS: atom_id res chain seq x y z
N MET A 1 24.88 -50.11 -0.04
CA MET A 1 24.74 -48.97 -0.96
C MET A 1 23.37 -48.33 -0.74
N PRO A 2 23.27 -47.10 -0.19
CA PRO A 2 22.01 -46.42 0.09
C PRO A 2 21.62 -45.54 -1.10
N GLY A 3 20.44 -45.73 -1.70
CA GLY A 3 20.12 -45.05 -2.96
C GLY A 3 18.66 -44.80 -3.31
N THR A 4 17.70 -45.02 -2.40
CA THR A 4 16.26 -44.92 -2.74
C THR A 4 15.43 -43.98 -1.87
N ASN A 5 16.02 -43.24 -0.93
CA ASN A 5 15.30 -42.32 -0.03
C ASN A 5 15.42 -40.82 -0.37
N PHE A 6 16.06 -40.44 -1.49
CA PHE A 6 16.31 -39.03 -1.83
C PHE A 6 15.30 -38.43 -2.84
N ILE A 7 14.55 -39.27 -3.55
CA ILE A 7 13.64 -38.82 -4.62
C ILE A 7 12.23 -38.48 -4.11
N TYR A 8 11.76 -39.15 -3.05
CA TYR A 8 10.44 -38.86 -2.46
C TYR A 8 10.40 -37.54 -1.66
N THR A 9 11.51 -37.17 -1.01
CA THR A 9 11.63 -35.92 -0.24
C THR A 9 11.76 -34.67 -1.12
N GLN A 10 12.21 -34.83 -2.38
CA GLN A 10 12.27 -33.74 -3.37
C GLN A 10 10.89 -33.45 -3.98
N LEU A 11 10.15 -34.50 -4.38
CA LEU A 11 8.80 -34.39 -4.97
C LEU A 11 7.75 -33.85 -4.00
N LEU A 12 7.87 -34.16 -2.70
CA LEU A 12 6.97 -33.63 -1.65
C LEU A 12 7.25 -32.16 -1.32
N ARG A 13 8.46 -31.64 -1.55
CA ARG A 13 8.76 -30.21 -1.40
C ARG A 13 8.17 -29.39 -2.55
N GLU A 14 8.17 -29.92 -3.76
CA GLU A 14 7.59 -29.23 -4.92
C GLU A 14 6.05 -29.15 -4.83
N THR A 15 5.37 -30.24 -4.47
CA THR A 15 3.91 -30.26 -4.31
C THR A 15 3.39 -29.38 -3.17
N CYS A 16 4.16 -29.23 -2.08
CA CYS A 16 3.81 -28.32 -0.99
C CYS A 16 3.97 -26.84 -1.39
N LEU A 17 4.99 -26.50 -2.19
CA LEU A 17 5.16 -25.15 -2.75
C LEU A 17 3.98 -24.77 -3.67
N TYR A 18 3.50 -25.69 -4.52
CA TYR A 18 2.33 -25.43 -5.37
C TYR A 18 1.06 -25.16 -4.55
N THR A 19 0.85 -25.85 -3.44
CA THR A 19 -0.33 -25.65 -2.57
C THR A 19 -0.27 -24.32 -1.79
N ILE A 20 0.92 -23.94 -1.28
CA ILE A 20 1.10 -22.69 -0.53
C ILE A 20 1.03 -21.47 -1.45
N VAL A 21 1.58 -21.56 -2.66
CA VAL A 21 1.47 -20.53 -3.70
C VAL A 21 0.02 -20.43 -4.23
N GLY A 22 -0.69 -21.55 -4.33
CA GLY A 22 -2.06 -21.63 -4.81
C GLY A 22 -3.05 -20.77 -4.03
N ASN A 23 -2.86 -20.55 -2.72
CA ASN A 23 -3.75 -19.69 -1.93
C ASN A 23 -3.53 -18.19 -2.14
N LYS A 24 -2.34 -17.76 -2.59
CA LYS A 24 -2.01 -16.34 -2.84
C LYS A 24 -2.19 -15.92 -4.31
N LEU A 25 -2.49 -16.88 -5.19
CA LEU A 25 -2.62 -16.68 -6.64
C LEU A 25 -4.04 -16.94 -7.21
N LYS A 26 -5.04 -17.26 -6.38
CA LYS A 26 -6.37 -17.74 -6.84
C LYS A 26 -7.09 -16.85 -7.88
N ASN A 27 -6.71 -15.58 -8.02
CA ASN A 27 -7.38 -14.62 -8.90
C ASN A 27 -6.46 -13.93 -9.93
N LYS A 28 -5.26 -14.46 -10.23
CA LYS A 28 -4.37 -13.84 -11.23
C LYS A 28 -4.53 -14.48 -12.61
N PRO A 29 -4.70 -13.70 -13.69
CA PRO A 29 -4.72 -14.25 -15.05
C PRO A 29 -3.35 -14.85 -15.39
N TYR A 30 -3.34 -16.10 -15.84
CA TYR A 30 -2.14 -16.80 -16.28
C TYR A 30 -2.29 -17.24 -17.73
N TYR A 31 -1.19 -17.23 -18.47
CA TYR A 31 -1.11 -17.74 -19.84
C TYR A 31 -0.19 -18.95 -19.83
N GLN A 32 -0.65 -20.04 -20.44
CA GLN A 32 0.12 -21.26 -20.57
C GLN A 32 0.78 -21.31 -21.95
N ILE A 33 2.11 -21.37 -21.98
CA ILE A 33 2.88 -21.61 -23.21
C ILE A 33 3.74 -22.85 -22.95
N GLY A 34 3.27 -24.00 -23.44
CA GLY A 34 3.88 -25.30 -23.14
C GLY A 34 3.77 -25.66 -21.64
N ASN A 35 4.90 -26.05 -21.04
CA ASN A 35 4.99 -26.39 -19.62
C ASN A 35 5.26 -25.18 -18.71
N PHE A 36 5.34 -23.97 -19.27
CA PHE A 36 5.54 -22.74 -18.50
C PHE A 36 4.21 -22.03 -18.24
N PHE A 37 3.95 -21.72 -16.97
CA PHE A 37 2.89 -20.83 -16.56
C PHE A 37 3.46 -19.41 -16.43
N ILE A 38 3.08 -18.53 -17.35
CA ILE A 38 3.42 -17.11 -17.26
C ILE A 38 2.29 -16.43 -16.49
N ILE A 39 2.57 -16.04 -15.24
CA ILE A 39 1.68 -15.18 -14.47
C ILE A 39 1.79 -13.77 -15.08
N LEU A 40 0.73 -13.27 -15.70
CA LEU A 40 0.66 -11.84 -15.99
C LEU A 40 0.46 -11.14 -14.65
N GLY A 41 1.54 -10.58 -14.12
CA GLY A 41 1.48 -9.66 -13.00
C GLY A 41 0.78 -8.39 -13.47
N THR A 42 -0.55 -8.37 -13.45
CA THR A 42 -1.26 -7.10 -13.47
C THR A 42 -0.90 -6.41 -12.16
N ASN A 43 0.03 -5.44 -12.18
CA ASN A 43 0.11 -4.43 -11.12
C ASN A 43 -1.18 -3.63 -11.22
N LYS A 44 -2.28 -4.21 -10.77
CA LYS A 44 -3.55 -3.54 -10.65
C LYS A 44 -3.43 -2.73 -9.37
N TYR A 45 -3.03 -1.48 -9.54
CA TYR A 45 -3.14 -0.48 -8.50
C TYR A 45 -4.62 -0.28 -8.23
N ASN A 46 -5.02 -0.52 -6.99
CA ASN A 46 -6.42 -0.53 -6.61
C ASN A 46 -6.88 0.88 -6.23
N VAL A 47 -6.02 1.66 -5.57
CA VAL A 47 -6.29 3.06 -5.22
C VAL A 47 -5.53 4.02 -6.13
N ARG A 48 -6.25 5.00 -6.68
CA ARG A 48 -5.67 6.10 -7.45
C ARG A 48 -5.35 7.28 -6.54
N VAL A 49 -4.06 7.56 -6.35
CA VAL A 49 -3.60 8.73 -5.59
C VAL A 49 -3.51 9.96 -6.49
N ILE A 50 -4.33 10.96 -6.20
CA ILE A 50 -4.36 12.25 -6.88
C ILE A 50 -3.49 13.24 -6.11
N ALA A 51 -2.82 14.13 -6.85
CA ALA A 51 -1.88 15.12 -6.34
C ALA A 51 -0.52 14.57 -5.86
N LYS A 52 0.01 13.54 -6.55
CA LYS A 52 1.40 13.06 -6.38
C LYS A 52 2.45 14.18 -6.52
N ARG A 53 2.16 15.21 -7.33
CA ARG A 53 3.02 16.39 -7.47
C ARG A 53 3.26 17.09 -6.13
N THR A 54 2.23 17.21 -5.29
CA THR A 54 2.34 17.85 -3.98
C THR A 54 3.33 17.12 -3.08
N LEU A 55 3.32 15.78 -3.09
CA LEU A 55 4.32 15.00 -2.35
C LEU A 55 5.72 15.23 -2.89
N ARG A 56 5.87 15.27 -4.22
CA ARG A 56 7.16 15.50 -4.88
C ARG A 56 7.76 16.84 -4.52
N ASP A 57 6.98 17.89 -4.70
CA ASP A 57 7.42 19.25 -4.42
C ASP A 57 7.74 19.43 -2.91
N PHE A 58 7.14 18.61 -2.02
CA PHE A 58 7.44 18.58 -0.59
C PHE A 58 8.76 17.86 -0.26
N TRP A 59 8.96 16.63 -0.74
CA TRP A 59 10.19 15.88 -0.44
C TRP A 59 11.42 16.43 -1.17
N GLU A 60 11.26 17.20 -2.25
CA GLU A 60 12.35 17.95 -2.89
C GLU A 60 12.93 19.03 -1.96
N LYS A 61 12.10 19.59 -1.06
CA LYS A 61 12.53 20.53 -0.01
C LYS A 61 12.96 19.82 1.26
N HIS A 62 12.33 18.68 1.55
CA HIS A 62 12.49 17.89 2.77
C HIS A 62 12.89 16.45 2.41
N ALA A 63 14.15 16.25 2.00
CA ALA A 63 14.66 14.94 1.56
C ALA A 63 14.59 13.86 2.66
N ASP A 64 14.47 14.28 3.91
CA ASP A 64 14.35 13.43 5.09
C ASP A 64 13.02 12.66 5.20
N CYS A 65 11.98 13.09 4.48
CA CYS A 65 10.68 12.40 4.44
C CYS A 65 10.43 11.63 3.14
N GLU A 66 11.34 11.72 2.16
CA GLU A 66 11.17 11.16 0.83
C GLU A 66 10.88 9.65 0.84
N GLU A 67 11.69 8.89 1.57
CA GLU A 67 11.56 7.43 1.62
C GLU A 67 10.22 7.00 2.23
N GLN A 68 9.81 7.65 3.31
CA GLN A 68 8.55 7.34 3.99
C GLN A 68 7.35 7.73 3.15
N LEU A 69 7.38 8.86 2.46
CA LEU A 69 6.30 9.27 1.54
C LEU A 69 6.21 8.35 0.33
N LYS A 70 7.34 7.89 -0.20
CA LYS A 70 7.37 6.89 -1.28
C LYS A 70 6.80 5.54 -0.81
N SER A 71 7.15 5.10 0.39
CA SER A 71 6.61 3.87 0.98
C SER A 71 5.10 3.99 1.20
N TRP A 72 4.63 5.07 1.84
CA TRP A 72 3.20 5.33 2.02
C TRP A 72 2.45 5.38 0.69
N TYR A 73 2.99 6.05 -0.34
CA TYR A 73 2.38 6.11 -1.66
C TYR A 73 2.23 4.70 -2.26
N ARG A 74 3.27 3.87 -2.18
CA ARG A 74 3.25 2.49 -2.71
C ARG A 74 2.31 1.57 -1.95
N GLU A 75 2.22 1.72 -0.64
CA GLU A 75 1.32 0.96 0.22
C GLU A 75 -0.13 1.33 -0.06
N THR A 76 -0.42 2.64 -0.13
CA THR A 76 -1.73 3.18 -0.48
C THR A 76 -2.17 2.75 -1.87
N GLU A 77 -1.29 2.84 -2.88
CA GLU A 77 -1.63 2.48 -4.26
C GLU A 77 -1.97 0.99 -4.43
N LYS A 78 -1.47 0.13 -3.53
CA LYS A 78 -1.72 -1.32 -3.50
C LYS A 78 -2.85 -1.72 -2.55
N SER A 79 -3.31 -0.83 -1.68
CA SER A 79 -4.32 -1.18 -0.68
C SER A 79 -5.69 -1.39 -1.34
N GLU A 80 -6.52 -2.21 -0.69
CA GLU A 80 -7.88 -2.54 -1.16
C GLU A 80 -8.92 -2.12 -0.12
N TRP A 81 -8.67 -1.01 0.59
CA TRP A 81 -9.54 -0.57 1.68
C TRP A 81 -10.94 -0.27 1.16
N LYS A 82 -11.95 -0.92 1.73
CA LYS A 82 -13.36 -0.70 1.42
C LYS A 82 -14.02 0.26 2.39
N ASN A 83 -13.41 0.46 3.56
CA ASN A 83 -13.94 1.31 4.60
C ASN A 83 -12.82 1.89 5.46
N ILE A 84 -13.18 2.89 6.26
CA ILE A 84 -12.26 3.57 7.18
C ILE A 84 -11.69 2.59 8.22
N ASN A 85 -12.44 1.56 8.60
CA ASN A 85 -12.03 0.61 9.63
C ASN A 85 -10.86 -0.28 9.16
N GLU A 86 -10.89 -0.76 7.91
CA GLU A 86 -9.80 -1.49 7.27
C GLU A 86 -8.55 -0.62 7.16
N LEU A 87 -8.70 0.63 6.74
CA LEU A 87 -7.60 1.59 6.71
C LEU A 87 -7.01 1.81 8.11
N LYS A 88 -7.84 1.91 9.15
CA LYS A 88 -7.40 2.09 10.53
C LYS A 88 -6.75 0.84 11.13
N ASN A 89 -7.10 -0.35 10.65
CA ASN A 89 -6.43 -1.59 11.02
C ASN A 89 -4.99 -1.62 10.51
N ASP A 90 -4.77 -1.15 9.27
CA ASP A 90 -3.43 -1.08 8.68
C ASP A 90 -2.62 0.11 9.24
N TYR A 91 -3.28 1.24 9.48
CA TYR A 91 -2.68 2.45 10.06
C TYR A 91 -3.42 2.91 11.32
N PRO A 92 -3.16 2.28 12.49
CA PRO A 92 -3.80 2.66 13.74
C PRO A 92 -3.37 4.04 14.25
N SER A 93 -2.21 4.53 13.79
CA SER A 93 -1.72 5.87 14.08
C SER A 93 -2.42 6.97 13.27
N ALA A 94 -3.24 6.60 12.28
CA ALA A 94 -3.97 7.57 11.48
C ALA A 94 -5.13 8.16 12.28
N SER A 95 -5.21 9.49 12.29
CA SER A 95 -6.28 10.23 12.96
C SER A 95 -7.37 10.59 11.96
N ILE A 96 -8.64 10.39 12.34
CA ILE A 96 -9.80 10.69 11.49
C ILE A 96 -10.50 11.92 12.05
N LEU A 97 -10.66 12.94 11.21
CA LEU A 97 -11.32 14.21 11.52
C LEU A 97 -12.83 14.15 11.21
N LYS A 98 -13.59 15.20 11.61
CA LYS A 98 -15.06 15.24 11.58
C LYS A 98 -15.67 15.01 10.18
N ASP A 99 -15.01 15.45 9.11
CA ASP A 99 -15.49 15.29 7.72
C ASP A 99 -14.84 14.14 6.95
N ASN A 100 -14.29 13.16 7.68
CA ASN A 100 -13.50 12.05 7.16
C ASN A 100 -12.17 12.39 6.43
N PRO A 101 -11.47 13.53 6.62
CA PRO A 101 -10.06 13.57 6.30
C PRO A 101 -9.28 12.68 7.28
N ILE A 102 -8.26 12.03 6.75
CA ILE A 102 -7.37 11.13 7.46
C ILE A 102 -6.01 11.81 7.52
N VAL A 103 -5.49 11.93 8.74
CA VAL A 103 -4.19 12.52 9.03
C VAL A 103 -3.20 11.41 9.36
N TYR A 104 -2.15 11.33 8.56
CA TYR A 104 -1.04 10.41 8.77
C TYR A 104 0.15 11.14 9.37
N ASN A 105 0.74 10.54 10.40
CA ASN A 105 1.99 11.02 10.96
C ASN A 105 3.16 10.44 10.15
N ILE A 106 3.96 11.32 9.56
CA ILE A 106 5.14 10.97 8.78
C ILE A 106 6.39 11.38 9.59
N LYS A 107 7.44 10.55 9.52
CA LYS A 107 8.71 10.76 10.22
C LYS A 107 8.58 10.96 11.74
N GLY A 108 7.88 10.06 12.42
CA GLY A 108 7.79 10.11 13.88
C GLY A 108 7.08 11.36 14.42
N ASN A 109 6.01 11.79 13.75
CA ASN A 109 5.18 12.97 14.06
C ASN A 109 5.76 14.34 13.65
N ASN A 110 6.89 14.38 12.93
CA ASN A 110 7.45 15.65 12.45
C ASN A 110 6.59 16.29 11.35
N TYR A 111 5.95 15.47 10.53
CA TYR A 111 5.11 15.91 9.43
C TYR A 111 3.73 15.26 9.51
N GLN A 112 2.72 16.00 9.05
CA GLN A 112 1.36 15.54 8.93
C GLN A 112 0.94 15.55 7.47
N LEU A 113 0.42 14.42 7.02
CA LEU A 113 -0.12 14.23 5.69
C LEU A 113 -1.64 14.10 5.81
N ILE A 114 -2.37 15.08 5.31
CA ILE A 114 -3.83 15.10 5.29
C ILE A 114 -4.30 14.59 3.94
N VAL A 115 -5.12 13.56 3.96
CA VAL A 115 -5.72 12.99 2.76
C VAL A 115 -7.20 12.72 2.94
N LYS A 116 -7.94 12.73 1.84
CA LYS A 116 -9.34 12.33 1.81
C LYS A 116 -9.47 11.09 0.93
N PHE A 117 -10.00 10.02 1.48
CA PHE A 117 -10.26 8.80 0.74
C PHE A 117 -11.71 8.72 0.30
N ASN A 118 -11.90 8.27 -0.94
CA ASN A 118 -13.17 7.83 -1.46
C ASN A 118 -13.11 6.33 -1.71
N PHE A 119 -13.69 5.56 -0.80
CA PHE A 119 -13.68 4.10 -0.83
C PHE A 119 -14.55 3.51 -1.95
N GLU A 120 -15.56 4.24 -2.42
CA GLU A 120 -16.42 3.79 -3.52
C GLU A 120 -15.66 3.77 -4.85
N TYR A 121 -14.92 4.84 -5.13
CA TYR A 121 -14.15 4.99 -6.35
C TYR A 121 -12.69 4.55 -6.23
N GLN A 122 -12.26 4.15 -5.02
CA GLN A 122 -10.87 3.86 -4.68
C GLN A 122 -9.93 5.02 -5.08
N ILE A 123 -10.27 6.24 -4.66
CA ILE A 123 -9.49 7.45 -4.96
C ILE A 123 -8.99 8.05 -3.66
N CYS A 124 -7.72 8.45 -3.63
CA CYS A 124 -7.11 9.18 -2.53
C CYS A 124 -6.73 10.59 -3.01
N TRP A 125 -7.26 11.62 -2.36
CA TRP A 125 -6.88 13.01 -2.60
C TRP A 125 -5.96 13.51 -1.49
N ILE A 126 -4.78 13.96 -1.89
CA ILE A 126 -3.86 14.62 -0.97
C ILE A 126 -4.31 16.07 -0.82
N ARG A 127 -4.76 16.43 0.39
CA ARG A 127 -5.24 17.77 0.71
C ARG A 127 -4.08 18.68 1.10
N PHE A 128 -3.19 18.16 1.95
CA PHE A 128 -2.09 18.94 2.49
C PHE A 128 -0.98 18.03 3.02
N ILE A 129 0.26 18.52 2.96
CA ILE A 129 1.41 17.93 3.64
C ILE A 129 2.26 19.07 4.21
N GLY A 130 2.65 18.95 5.47
CA GLY A 130 3.43 19.98 6.15
C GLY A 130 3.88 19.56 7.54
N THR A 131 4.59 20.46 8.19
CA THR A 131 4.98 20.34 9.60
C THR A 131 3.77 20.53 10.51
N HIS A 132 3.88 20.08 11.76
CA HIS A 132 2.83 20.31 12.77
C HIS A 132 2.51 21.80 12.96
N ALA A 133 3.52 22.69 12.85
CA ALA A 133 3.34 24.13 12.96
C ALA A 133 2.60 24.73 11.75
N GLU A 134 2.74 24.15 10.56
CA GLU A 134 1.95 24.56 9.39
C GLU A 134 0.53 24.02 9.47
N TYR A 135 0.37 22.80 9.98
CA TYR A 135 -0.94 22.22 10.26
C TYR A 135 -1.74 23.05 11.27
N ASP A 136 -1.13 23.47 12.38
CA ASP A 136 -1.81 24.29 13.40
C ASP A 136 -2.30 25.64 12.86
N LYS A 137 -1.61 26.20 11.86
CA LYS A 137 -2.03 27.43 11.17
C LYS A 137 -3.18 27.21 10.19
N ILE A 138 -3.30 26.00 9.65
CA ILE A 138 -4.32 25.62 8.69
C ILE A 138 -5.41 24.92 9.50
N ASP A 139 -6.27 25.73 10.13
CA ASP A 139 -7.35 25.32 11.01
C ASP A 139 -8.02 24.02 10.50
N ALA A 140 -7.78 22.93 11.23
CA ALA A 140 -8.04 21.55 10.81
C ALA A 140 -9.52 21.22 10.54
N ASN A 141 -10.41 22.18 10.80
CA ASN A 141 -11.86 22.07 10.58
C ASN A 141 -12.33 22.76 9.28
N ASN A 142 -11.45 23.41 8.51
CA ASN A 142 -11.86 24.23 7.35
C ASN A 142 -11.27 23.75 5.99
N ILE A 143 -10.89 22.48 5.88
CA ILE A 143 -10.21 21.93 4.68
C ILE A 143 -11.08 20.97 3.87
#